data_AF-W5MNA9-F1
#
_entry.id   AF-W5MNA9-F1
#
_cell.length_a   1.000
_cell.length_b   1.000
_cell.length_c   1.000
_cell.angle_alpha   90.00
_cell.angle_beta   90.00
_cell.angle_gamma   90.00
#
_symmetry.space_group_name_H-M   'P 1'
#
loop_
_entity.id
_entity.type
_entity.pdbx_description
1 polymer ?
#
loop_
_entity_poly.entity_id
_entity_poly.type
_entity_poly.pdbx_seq_one_letter_code
_entity_poly.pdbx_strand_id
1 'polypeptide(L)'
;QLLSEEQLVDIKVSHPIRPKAPSATSIPAILKALQDEWDAVMLHSFTLRQQLQTTRQELSHALYQHDAACRVIARLTKEVTAAREALATLKPQAGLVVPQAVPASQPTVAGGGEPMEVSEQVGMTPEIIQKLQDKATVLTTERKKQGSQLTAGIREESLCSAAVVAHEDLPSLLLLQGLHSASIPGILALDLCPTDTNKVLTGGADKNVVVFDKNAEHIMATLKGHTKKVTSVIYHPSQVCLSLESSVNVLSHTGGQLCDPLVGTGSVGLWGLVVGVLLTVPLSSLLPQYWAFSDIQTGRVLTKVTDEAAGCALTCAQFHPDGLIFGTGTADSQIKIWDLKERTNVANFPGHSGPVTAIAFSENGYYLATGAQDCSVKLWDLRKLKNFKTITLDHSYEVKSLIFDQSGTYLAVGGSDIRVYICKQWSEVLNFTEHTGLVTGVAFGQHAQFLTSSGMDRSLKFYSL
;
A
#
# COMPACT_ATOMS: atom_id res chain seq x y z
N GLN A 1 -1.74 -2.33 27.70
CA GLN A 1 -2.99 -3.11 27.74
C GLN A 1 -3.63 -2.87 29.09
N LEU A 2 -4.92 -2.54 29.13
CA LEU A 2 -5.68 -2.42 30.37
C LEU A 2 -5.91 -3.86 30.85
N LEU A 3 -5.19 -4.28 31.90
CA LEU A 3 -5.39 -5.57 32.51
C LEU A 3 -6.58 -5.44 33.47
N SER A 4 -7.68 -6.14 33.21
CA SER A 4 -8.77 -6.28 34.17
C SER A 4 -8.47 -7.41 35.15
N GLU A 5 -9.04 -7.33 36.36
CA GLU A 5 -8.83 -8.33 37.42
C GLU A 5 -9.21 -9.75 36.97
N GLU A 6 -10.18 -9.86 36.07
CA GLU A 6 -10.65 -11.11 35.46
C GLU A 6 -9.61 -11.79 34.55
N GLN A 7 -8.61 -11.05 34.06
CA GLN A 7 -7.52 -11.58 33.24
C GLN A 7 -6.36 -12.12 34.10
N LEU A 8 -6.40 -11.93 35.42
CA LEU A 8 -5.42 -12.52 36.32
C LEU A 8 -5.69 -14.01 36.48
N VAL A 9 -4.73 -14.84 36.10
CA VAL A 9 -4.79 -16.28 36.31
C VAL A 9 -4.29 -16.56 37.72
N ASP A 10 -5.14 -17.12 38.57
CA ASP A 10 -4.75 -17.62 39.89
C ASP A 10 -3.77 -18.78 39.72
N ILE A 11 -2.49 -18.49 39.94
CA ILE A 11 -1.45 -19.51 39.97
C ILE A 11 -1.67 -20.32 41.26
N LYS A 12 -2.22 -21.53 41.11
CA LYS A 12 -2.30 -22.51 42.20
C LYS A 12 -0.90 -22.96 42.60
N VAL A 13 -0.26 -22.23 43.51
CA VAL A 13 0.99 -22.66 44.14
C VAL A 13 0.65 -23.86 45.03
N SER A 14 1.25 -25.01 44.75
CA SER A 14 0.92 -26.30 45.40
C SER A 14 1.17 -26.31 46.91
N HIS A 15 1.97 -25.38 47.43
CA HIS A 15 2.19 -25.21 48.86
C HIS A 15 2.29 -23.72 49.21
N PRO A 16 1.32 -23.14 49.94
CA PRO A 16 1.56 -21.87 50.59
C PRO A 16 2.71 -22.10 51.59
N ILE A 17 3.86 -21.49 51.33
CA ILE A 17 4.92 -21.41 52.33
C ILE A 17 4.30 -20.64 53.49
N ARG A 18 3.90 -21.36 54.56
CA ARG A 18 3.34 -20.69 55.73
C ARG A 18 4.39 -19.67 56.20
N PRO A 19 3.99 -18.41 56.42
CA PRO A 19 4.91 -17.43 56.98
C PRO A 19 5.49 -18.03 58.25
N LYS A 20 6.82 -17.99 58.38
CA LYS A 20 7.49 -18.44 59.60
C LYS A 20 6.81 -17.77 60.78
N ALA A 21 6.42 -18.56 61.78
CA ALA A 21 5.82 -18.02 62.99
C ALA A 21 6.72 -16.88 63.52
N PRO A 22 6.16 -15.74 63.93
CA PRO A 22 6.96 -14.61 64.38
C PRO A 22 7.84 -15.08 65.54
N SER A 23 9.16 -15.02 65.36
CA SER A 23 10.13 -15.43 66.38
C SER A 23 10.11 -14.50 67.61
N ALA A 24 9.57 -13.30 67.43
CA ALA A 24 9.43 -12.29 68.46
C ALA A 24 8.08 -12.43 69.19
N THR A 25 8.11 -12.93 70.42
CA THR A 25 6.92 -13.06 71.28
C THR A 25 6.69 -11.86 72.21
N SER A 26 7.56 -10.85 72.17
CA SER A 26 7.48 -9.64 73.01
C SER A 26 7.36 -8.37 72.16
N ILE A 27 6.61 -7.38 72.66
CA ILE A 27 6.41 -6.09 71.97
C ILE A 27 7.75 -5.40 71.60
N PRO A 28 8.77 -5.34 72.48
CA PRO A 28 10.06 -4.76 72.12
C PRO A 28 10.78 -5.52 70.98
N ALA A 29 10.69 -6.84 70.95
CA ALA A 29 11.31 -7.65 69.91
C ALA A 29 10.61 -7.47 68.54
N ILE A 30 9.28 -7.31 68.53
CA ILE A 30 8.52 -7.01 67.31
C ILE A 30 8.90 -5.64 66.75
N LEU A 31 8.99 -4.61 67.60
CA LEU A 31 9.41 -3.27 67.17
C LEU A 31 10.84 -3.28 66.61
N LYS A 32 11.74 -4.06 67.22
CA LYS A 32 13.11 -4.18 66.73
C LYS A 32 13.17 -4.89 65.38
N ALA A 33 12.44 -5.99 65.20
CA ALA A 33 12.38 -6.68 63.91
C ALA A 33 11.79 -5.79 62.80
N LEU A 34 10.74 -5.01 63.09
CA LEU A 34 10.21 -4.04 62.14
C LEU A 34 11.25 -2.99 61.76
N GLN A 35 11.99 -2.45 62.73
CA GLN A 35 13.07 -1.50 62.44
C GLN A 35 14.16 -2.11 61.55
N ASP A 36 14.59 -3.35 61.84
CA ASP A 36 15.64 -4.02 61.08
C ASP A 36 15.21 -4.29 59.62
N GLU A 37 13.95 -4.68 59.39
CA GLU A 37 13.38 -4.83 58.05
C GLU A 37 13.27 -3.48 57.32
N TRP A 38 12.83 -2.43 58.03
CA TRP A 38 12.77 -1.08 57.47
C TRP A 38 14.16 -0.56 57.08
N ASP A 39 15.16 -0.77 57.92
CA ASP A 39 16.54 -0.37 57.65
C ASP A 39 17.09 -1.10 56.42
N ALA A 40 16.83 -2.42 56.30
CA ALA A 40 17.22 -3.20 55.14
C ALA A 40 16.54 -2.72 53.84
N VAL A 41 15.24 -2.46 53.88
CA VAL A 41 14.47 -1.94 52.73
C VAL A 41 14.96 -0.55 52.32
N MET A 42 15.26 0.31 53.28
CA MET A 42 15.74 1.67 53.03
C MET A 42 17.15 1.67 52.42
N LEU A 43 18.07 0.83 52.93
CA LEU A 43 19.40 0.66 52.36
C LEU A 43 19.33 0.10 50.94
N HIS A 44 18.53 -0.95 50.71
CA HIS A 44 18.36 -1.53 49.38
C HIS A 44 17.77 -0.51 48.39
N SER A 45 16.74 0.24 48.81
CA SER A 45 16.12 1.29 48.00
C SER A 45 17.10 2.42 47.67
N PHE A 46 17.97 2.78 48.62
CA PHE A 46 19.02 3.79 48.39
C PHE A 46 20.05 3.30 47.36
N THR A 47 20.59 2.09 47.52
CA THR A 47 21.53 1.50 46.56
C THR A 47 20.92 1.36 45.17
N LEU A 48 19.66 0.94 45.07
CA LEU A 48 18.95 0.82 43.80
C LEU A 48 18.77 2.18 43.12
N ARG A 49 18.41 3.23 43.89
CA ARG A 49 18.33 4.61 43.36
C ARG A 49 19.68 5.12 42.90
N GLN A 50 20.76 4.81 43.63
CA GLN A 50 22.11 5.19 43.24
C GLN A 50 22.51 4.53 41.92
N GLN A 51 22.27 3.22 41.77
CA GLN A 51 22.53 2.50 40.51
C GLN A 51 21.69 3.03 39.34
N LEU A 52 20.43 3.41 39.59
CA LEU A 52 19.59 4.04 38.57
C LEU A 52 20.20 5.38 38.13
N GLN A 53 20.68 6.20 39.07
CA GLN A 53 21.28 7.49 38.74
C GLN A 53 22.60 7.34 37.96
N THR A 54 23.47 6.39 38.34
CA THR A 54 24.72 6.14 37.62
C THR A 54 24.45 5.62 36.21
N THR A 55 23.56 4.64 36.05
CA THR A 55 23.19 4.12 34.72
C THR A 55 22.54 5.17 33.84
N ARG A 56 21.71 6.07 34.42
CA ARG A 56 21.15 7.21 33.70
C ARG A 56 22.24 8.17 33.20
N GLN A 57 23.26 8.43 34.02
CA GLN A 57 24.37 9.29 33.62
C GLN A 57 25.21 8.63 32.51
N GLU A 58 25.52 7.35 32.62
CA GLU A 58 26.23 6.58 31.57
C GLU A 58 25.44 6.57 30.26
N LEU A 59 24.13 6.35 30.33
CA LEU A 59 23.24 6.41 29.17
C LEU A 59 23.26 7.79 28.53
N SER A 60 23.19 8.86 29.34
CA SER A 60 23.27 10.23 28.80
C SER A 60 24.58 10.49 28.07
N HIS A 61 25.70 10.03 28.62
CA HIS A 61 27.01 10.16 27.99
C HIS A 61 27.11 9.33 26.69
N ALA A 62 26.60 8.10 26.70
CA ALA A 62 26.55 7.25 25.51
C ALA A 62 25.70 7.88 24.38
N LEU A 63 24.57 8.52 24.71
CA LEU A 63 23.76 9.25 23.73
C LEU A 63 24.51 10.44 23.14
N TYR A 64 25.25 11.21 23.95
CA TYR A 64 26.08 12.30 23.44
C TYR A 64 27.20 11.80 22.51
N GLN A 65 27.87 10.70 22.86
CA GLN A 65 28.87 10.07 22.01
C GLN A 65 28.26 9.54 20.69
N HIS A 66 27.04 8.99 20.77
CA HIS A 66 26.33 8.52 19.58
C HIS A 66 26.00 9.68 18.62
N ASP A 67 25.48 10.81 19.12
CA ASP A 67 25.24 12.00 18.28
C ASP A 67 26.54 12.51 17.65
N ALA A 68 27.64 12.56 18.43
CA ALA A 68 28.95 12.94 17.91
C ALA A 68 29.42 11.99 16.79
N ALA A 69 29.26 10.67 16.96
CA ALA A 69 29.61 9.69 15.94
C ALA A 69 28.74 9.83 14.68
N CYS A 70 27.44 10.10 14.82
CA CYS A 70 26.55 10.38 13.68
C CYS A 70 27.01 11.60 12.87
N ARG A 71 27.50 12.66 13.53
CA ARG A 71 28.07 13.83 12.84
C ARG A 71 29.35 13.48 12.07
N VAL A 72 30.20 12.61 12.61
CA VAL A 72 31.40 12.13 11.91
C VAL A 72 31.01 11.36 10.66
N ILE A 73 30.01 10.47 10.75
CA ILE A 73 29.49 9.73 9.59
C ILE A 73 28.97 10.70 8.53
N ALA A 74 28.16 11.69 8.92
CA ALA A 74 27.63 12.69 7.98
C ALA A 74 28.75 13.47 7.26
N ARG A 75 29.82 13.84 7.99
CA ARG A 75 30.99 14.48 7.40
C ARG A 75 31.72 13.56 6.42
N LEU A 76 32.02 12.32 6.83
CA LEU A 76 32.69 11.34 5.98
C LEU A 76 31.89 11.02 4.73
N THR A 77 30.55 10.90 4.83
CA THR A 77 29.71 10.70 3.65
C THR A 77 29.83 11.83 2.65
N LYS A 78 29.91 13.08 3.13
CA LYS A 78 30.09 14.26 2.26
C LYS A 78 31.47 14.29 1.60
N GLU A 79 32.52 13.93 2.34
CA GLU A 79 33.89 13.84 1.80
C GLU A 79 33.99 12.72 0.76
N VAL A 80 33.35 11.56 1.00
CA VAL A 80 33.30 10.44 0.04
C VAL A 80 32.53 10.80 -1.23
N THR A 81 31.38 11.47 -1.12
CA THR A 81 30.62 11.90 -2.31
C THR A 81 31.42 12.90 -3.13
N ALA A 82 32.04 13.89 -2.49
CA ALA A 82 32.90 14.86 -3.18
C ALA A 82 34.10 14.19 -3.88
N ALA A 83 34.73 13.20 -3.25
CA ALA A 83 35.82 12.44 -3.86
C ALA A 83 35.35 11.60 -5.06
N ARG A 84 34.16 10.99 -4.98
CA ARG A 84 33.57 10.24 -6.11
C ARG A 84 33.23 11.16 -7.29
N GLU A 85 32.68 12.34 -7.02
CA GLU A 85 32.39 13.36 -8.04
C GLU A 85 33.69 13.85 -8.71
N ALA A 86 34.73 14.13 -7.93
CA ALA A 86 36.05 14.51 -8.47
C ALA A 86 36.69 13.40 -9.32
N LEU A 87 36.52 12.13 -8.95
CA LEU A 87 36.99 11.02 -9.78
C LEU A 87 36.18 10.86 -11.07
N ALA A 88 34.87 11.12 -11.02
CA ALA A 88 34.01 11.08 -12.19
C ALA A 88 34.39 12.17 -13.22
N THR A 89 34.81 13.36 -12.76
CA THR A 89 35.26 14.44 -13.64
C THR A 89 36.66 14.23 -14.23
N LEU A 90 37.51 13.41 -13.60
CA LEU A 90 38.86 13.10 -14.10
C LEU A 90 38.89 11.93 -15.11
N LYS A 91 37.93 10.99 -15.03
CA LYS A 91 37.83 9.86 -15.97
C LYS A 91 37.59 10.18 -17.46
N PRO A 92 37.12 11.35 -17.91
CA PRO A 92 37.00 11.63 -19.35
C PRO A 92 38.32 12.02 -20.05
N GLN A 93 39.44 12.21 -19.33
CA GLN A 93 40.71 12.65 -19.95
C GLN A 93 41.78 11.56 -20.09
N ALA A 94 41.54 10.35 -19.56
CA ALA A 94 42.49 9.23 -19.63
C ALA A 94 42.14 8.20 -20.74
N GLY A 95 41.47 8.62 -21.80
CA GLY A 95 41.29 7.84 -23.03
C GLY A 95 42.49 8.00 -23.96
N LEU A 96 43.64 7.43 -23.59
CA LEU A 96 44.81 7.35 -24.45
C LEU A 96 44.57 6.37 -25.60
N VAL A 97 44.46 6.95 -26.80
CA VAL A 97 44.79 6.46 -28.15
C VAL A 97 45.28 5.00 -28.23
N VAL A 98 44.51 4.14 -28.90
CA VAL A 98 45.00 2.91 -29.56
C VAL A 98 44.76 3.07 -31.07
N PRO A 99 45.76 2.91 -31.94
CA PRO A 99 45.60 3.14 -33.38
C PRO A 99 44.76 2.04 -34.07
N GLN A 100 43.95 2.48 -35.02
CA GLN A 100 43.19 1.67 -35.98
C GLN A 100 44.09 0.75 -36.82
N ALA A 101 43.64 -0.49 -37.04
CA ALA A 101 44.06 -1.35 -38.14
C ALA A 101 42.87 -1.62 -39.08
N VAL A 102 43.13 -1.54 -40.38
CA VAL A 102 42.23 -1.55 -41.56
C VAL A 102 41.75 -3.00 -41.88
N PRO A 103 40.60 -3.21 -42.58
CA PRO A 103 39.78 -4.43 -42.47
C PRO A 103 40.10 -5.51 -43.51
N ALA A 104 39.74 -6.76 -43.20
CA ALA A 104 39.79 -7.89 -44.14
C ALA A 104 38.41 -8.54 -44.34
N SER A 105 38.00 -8.53 -45.61
CA SER A 105 37.02 -9.34 -46.37
C SER A 105 36.15 -10.40 -45.68
N GLN A 106 34.84 -10.32 -45.96
CA GLN A 106 33.84 -11.40 -45.85
C GLN A 106 34.16 -12.59 -46.78
N PRO A 107 33.51 -13.75 -46.53
CA PRO A 107 32.72 -14.34 -47.60
C PRO A 107 31.25 -14.57 -47.20
N THR A 108 30.42 -14.40 -48.21
CA THR A 108 28.96 -14.58 -48.30
C THR A 108 28.52 -16.03 -48.06
N VAL A 109 27.47 -16.24 -47.27
CA VAL A 109 26.46 -17.30 -47.52
C VAL A 109 25.08 -16.74 -47.19
N ALA A 110 24.17 -16.86 -48.16
CA ALA A 110 22.79 -16.42 -48.12
C ALA A 110 21.90 -17.36 -47.29
N GLY A 111 20.92 -16.76 -46.60
CA GLY A 111 19.81 -17.47 -45.97
C GLY A 111 18.77 -16.45 -45.51
N GLY A 112 17.65 -16.37 -46.23
CA GLY A 112 16.58 -15.40 -45.99
C GLY A 112 15.86 -15.62 -44.67
N GLY A 113 15.50 -14.50 -44.04
CA GLY A 113 14.63 -14.41 -42.88
C GLY A 113 14.16 -12.96 -42.77
N GLU A 114 12.86 -12.79 -42.61
CA GLU A 114 12.06 -11.57 -42.69
C GLU A 114 12.59 -10.40 -41.83
N PRO A 115 12.25 -9.14 -42.16
CA PRO A 115 12.65 -8.00 -41.34
C PRO A 115 11.98 -8.09 -39.97
N MET A 116 12.74 -8.58 -39.00
CA MET A 116 12.45 -8.45 -37.58
C MET A 116 12.33 -6.95 -37.30
N GLU A 117 11.13 -6.49 -36.97
CA GLU A 117 10.90 -5.14 -36.48
C GLU A 117 11.93 -4.86 -35.38
N VAL A 118 12.80 -3.88 -35.65
CA VAL A 118 13.64 -3.28 -34.64
C VAL A 118 12.66 -2.73 -33.62
N SER A 119 12.47 -3.46 -32.52
CA SER A 119 11.74 -2.96 -31.36
C SER A 119 12.51 -1.73 -30.89
N GLU A 120 12.07 -0.55 -31.31
CA GLU A 120 12.53 0.72 -30.79
C GLU A 120 12.51 0.58 -29.27
N GLN A 121 13.67 0.67 -28.64
CA GLN A 121 13.73 0.89 -27.20
C GLN A 121 13.15 2.29 -26.98
N VAL A 122 11.82 2.35 -26.86
CA VAL A 122 11.10 3.57 -26.53
C VAL A 122 11.51 3.95 -25.12
N GLY A 123 12.44 4.90 -25.03
CA GLY A 123 12.74 5.59 -23.79
C GLY A 123 11.72 6.70 -23.59
N MET A 124 11.30 6.92 -22.34
CA MET A 124 10.59 8.14 -21.96
C MET A 124 11.36 9.34 -22.50
N THR A 125 10.74 10.13 -23.39
CA THR A 125 11.36 11.38 -23.84
C THR A 125 11.57 12.28 -22.61
N PRO A 126 12.64 13.11 -22.59
CA PRO A 126 12.92 13.99 -21.45
C PRO A 126 11.73 14.90 -21.12
N GLU A 127 10.91 15.24 -22.13
CA GLU A 127 9.67 16.00 -21.97
C GLU A 127 8.62 15.29 -21.12
N ILE A 128 8.47 13.97 -21.26
CA ILE A 128 7.51 13.19 -20.45
C ILE A 128 7.98 13.13 -19.00
N ILE A 129 9.28 12.95 -18.78
CA ILE A 129 9.88 12.95 -17.45
C ILE A 129 9.66 14.31 -16.78
N GLN A 130 9.86 15.41 -17.50
CA GLN A 130 9.63 16.75 -16.98
C GLN A 130 8.14 16.99 -16.66
N LYS A 131 7.22 16.61 -17.55
CA LYS A 131 5.78 16.68 -17.27
C LYS A 131 5.37 15.84 -16.06
N LEU A 132 6.00 14.69 -15.85
CA LEU A 132 5.77 13.83 -14.70
C LEU A 132 6.26 14.50 -13.42
N GLN A 133 7.44 15.15 -13.44
CA GLN A 133 7.95 15.92 -12.31
C GLN A 133 7.08 17.13 -11.99
N ASP A 134 6.72 17.93 -12.99
CA ASP A 134 5.87 19.11 -12.78
C ASP A 134 4.54 18.71 -12.15
N LYS A 135 3.89 17.66 -12.66
CA LYS A 135 2.64 17.14 -12.07
C LYS A 135 2.85 16.53 -10.70
N ALA A 136 3.95 15.82 -10.45
CA ALA A 136 4.27 15.35 -9.10
C ALA A 136 4.44 16.52 -8.11
N THR A 137 5.02 17.65 -8.54
CA THR A 137 5.07 18.85 -7.70
C THR A 137 3.66 19.42 -7.45
N VAL A 138 2.79 19.44 -8.45
CA VAL A 138 1.39 19.86 -8.28
C VAL A 138 0.68 18.94 -7.28
N LEU A 139 0.71 17.63 -7.48
CA LEU A 139 0.07 16.64 -6.62
C LEU A 139 0.61 16.70 -5.19
N THR A 140 1.92 16.81 -5.00
CA THR A 140 2.51 16.96 -3.66
C THR A 140 2.10 18.26 -2.99
N THR A 141 1.94 19.36 -3.75
CA THR A 141 1.46 20.64 -3.20
C THR A 141 -0.03 20.60 -2.87
N GLU A 142 -0.87 20.03 -3.75
CA GLU A 142 -2.30 19.84 -3.51
C GLU A 142 -2.53 18.97 -2.30
N ARG A 143 -1.77 17.87 -2.19
CA ARG A 143 -1.81 16.97 -1.06
C ARG A 143 -1.34 17.62 0.24
N LYS A 144 -0.29 18.45 0.22
CA LYS A 144 0.13 19.24 1.41
C LYS A 144 -0.95 20.24 1.80
N LYS A 145 -1.62 20.88 0.84
CA LYS A 145 -2.74 21.80 1.08
C LYS A 145 -3.94 21.05 1.66
N GLN A 146 -4.33 19.92 1.08
CA GLN A 146 -5.42 19.07 1.55
C GLN A 146 -5.13 18.50 2.94
N GLY A 147 -3.92 17.97 3.18
CA GLY A 147 -3.51 17.52 4.51
C GLY A 147 -3.57 18.64 5.56
N SER A 148 -3.23 19.88 5.18
CA SER A 148 -3.34 21.05 6.06
C SER A 148 -4.78 21.54 6.27
N GLN A 149 -5.65 21.43 5.25
CA GLN A 149 -7.06 21.84 5.33
C GLN A 149 -7.90 20.80 6.08
N LEU A 150 -7.66 19.52 5.84
CA LEU A 150 -8.33 18.41 6.52
C LEU A 150 -7.93 18.36 8.00
N THR A 151 -6.66 18.57 8.34
CA THR A 151 -6.26 18.66 9.77
C THR A 151 -6.87 19.87 10.50
N ALA A 152 -7.27 20.91 9.77
CA ALA A 152 -8.02 22.05 10.33
C ALA A 152 -9.53 21.76 10.47
N GLY A 153 -10.16 21.10 9.48
CA GLY A 153 -11.59 20.72 9.53
C GLY A 153 -11.90 19.54 10.46
N ILE A 154 -10.95 18.60 10.64
CA ILE A 154 -11.08 17.46 11.57
C ILE A 154 -11.05 17.91 13.05
N ARG A 155 -10.78 19.19 13.36
CA ARG A 155 -10.98 19.73 14.71
C ARG A 155 -12.46 19.94 15.06
N GLU A 156 -13.37 19.98 14.08
CA GLU A 156 -14.80 20.21 14.33
C GLU A 156 -15.70 19.01 13.99
N GLU A 157 -15.27 18.08 13.13
CA GLU A 157 -16.02 16.84 12.84
C GLU A 157 -15.08 15.62 12.84
N SER A 158 -14.33 15.43 13.92
CA SER A 158 -13.80 14.10 14.21
C SER A 158 -14.98 13.13 14.37
N LEU A 159 -14.85 11.92 13.84
CA LEU A 159 -15.70 10.72 14.08
C LEU A 159 -15.74 10.29 15.57
N CYS A 160 -15.95 11.25 16.47
CA CYS A 160 -15.92 11.14 17.91
C CYS A 160 -17.04 12.02 18.49
N SER A 161 -18.29 11.53 18.47
CA SER A 161 -19.22 11.84 19.57
C SER A 161 -20.51 11.00 19.64
N ALA A 162 -20.85 10.13 18.68
CA ALA A 162 -22.09 9.36 18.80
C ALA A 162 -22.00 7.86 18.45
N ALA A 163 -21.42 7.48 17.30
CA ALA A 163 -21.45 6.08 16.86
C ALA A 163 -20.36 5.18 17.47
N VAL A 164 -19.17 5.74 17.79
CA VAL A 164 -17.99 4.95 18.19
C VAL A 164 -18.06 4.37 19.63
N VAL A 165 -19.05 4.76 20.44
CA VAL A 165 -19.23 4.23 21.80
C VAL A 165 -20.20 3.03 21.83
N ALA A 166 -20.95 2.79 20.76
CA ALA A 166 -21.79 1.64 20.64
C ALA A 166 -21.22 0.72 19.55
N HIS A 167 -20.90 -0.51 19.91
CA HIS A 167 -20.82 -1.61 18.96
C HIS A 167 -22.22 -1.87 18.37
N GLU A 168 -22.77 -0.91 17.64
CA GLU A 168 -23.95 -1.13 16.82
C GLU A 168 -23.48 -1.33 15.39
N ASP A 169 -23.84 -2.48 14.84
CA ASP A 169 -23.69 -2.79 13.43
C ASP A 169 -24.41 -1.70 12.63
N LEU A 170 -23.66 -0.71 12.12
CA LEU A 170 -24.23 0.32 11.24
C LEU A 170 -24.78 -0.41 10.00
N PRO A 171 -26.10 -0.39 9.76
CA PRO A 171 -26.67 -1.09 8.63
C PRO A 171 -26.19 -0.46 7.32
N SER A 172 -25.94 -1.28 6.30
CA SER A 172 -25.75 -0.76 4.95
C SER A 172 -26.97 0.06 4.55
N LEU A 173 -26.74 1.33 4.17
CA LEU A 173 -27.81 2.25 3.80
C LEU A 173 -28.46 1.86 2.47
N LEU A 174 -27.70 1.19 1.60
CA LEU A 174 -28.17 0.83 0.27
C LEU A 174 -27.52 -0.47 -0.18
N LEU A 175 -28.35 -1.49 -0.34
CA LEU A 175 -28.00 -2.80 -0.87
C LEU A 175 -28.56 -2.93 -2.29
N LEU A 176 -27.68 -2.93 -3.29
CA LEU A 176 -28.07 -3.21 -4.67
C LEU A 176 -27.74 -4.64 -5.02
N GLN A 177 -28.78 -5.46 -5.19
CA GLN A 177 -28.68 -6.76 -5.82
C GLN A 177 -29.19 -6.63 -7.26
N GLY A 178 -28.35 -6.98 -8.25
CA GLY A 178 -28.78 -7.06 -9.66
C GLY A 178 -28.11 -6.09 -10.65
N LEU A 179 -26.95 -5.50 -10.31
CA LEU A 179 -26.17 -4.71 -11.28
C LEU A 179 -25.64 -5.57 -12.45
N HIS A 180 -25.35 -6.84 -12.19
CA HIS A 180 -24.78 -7.78 -13.15
C HIS A 180 -25.70 -8.99 -13.36
N SER A 181 -25.48 -9.71 -14.47
CA SER A 181 -26.29 -10.87 -14.88
C SER A 181 -26.46 -11.89 -13.75
N ALA A 182 -27.70 -12.36 -13.57
CA ALA A 182 -28.04 -13.36 -12.55
C ALA A 182 -27.43 -14.75 -12.82
N SER A 183 -26.96 -15.01 -14.04
CA SER A 183 -26.40 -16.31 -14.43
C SER A 183 -24.97 -16.55 -13.91
N ILE A 184 -24.16 -15.49 -13.77
CA ILE A 184 -22.75 -15.60 -13.37
C ILE A 184 -22.54 -14.69 -12.15
N PRO A 185 -22.31 -15.24 -10.95
CA PRO A 185 -22.06 -14.43 -9.76
C PRO A 185 -20.68 -13.74 -9.81
N GLY A 186 -20.63 -12.48 -9.39
CA GLY A 186 -19.41 -11.84 -8.93
C GLY A 186 -19.13 -10.48 -9.56
N ILE A 187 -19.09 -9.45 -8.71
CA ILE A 187 -18.43 -8.18 -9.04
C ILE A 187 -16.95 -8.40 -8.71
N LEU A 188 -16.08 -8.21 -9.69
CA LEU A 188 -14.64 -8.50 -9.57
C LEU A 188 -13.83 -7.24 -9.24
N ALA A 189 -14.31 -6.08 -9.66
CA ALA A 189 -13.62 -4.81 -9.47
C ALA A 189 -14.62 -3.69 -9.19
N LEU A 190 -14.14 -2.73 -8.41
CA LEU A 190 -14.87 -1.55 -7.97
C LEU A 190 -13.93 -0.36 -8.03
N ASP A 191 -14.44 0.75 -8.55
CA ASP A 191 -13.76 2.03 -8.44
C ASP A 191 -14.76 3.19 -8.33
N LEU A 192 -14.32 4.31 -7.76
CA LEU A 192 -15.13 5.51 -7.58
C LEU A 192 -14.57 6.64 -8.44
N CYS A 193 -15.47 7.48 -8.96
CA CYS A 193 -15.04 8.69 -9.66
C CYS A 193 -14.37 9.67 -8.66
N PRO A 194 -13.13 10.14 -8.93
CA PRO A 194 -12.43 11.05 -8.02
C PRO A 194 -13.12 12.41 -7.82
N THR A 195 -13.79 12.93 -8.86
CA THR A 195 -14.47 14.24 -8.81
C THR A 195 -15.86 14.14 -8.20
N ASP A 196 -16.61 13.09 -8.55
CA ASP A 196 -17.98 12.86 -8.11
C ASP A 196 -18.08 11.47 -7.45
N THR A 197 -17.84 11.35 -6.14
CA THR A 197 -17.83 10.03 -5.46
C THR A 197 -19.17 9.30 -5.48
N ASN A 198 -20.23 9.96 -5.92
CA ASN A 198 -21.55 9.35 -6.10
C ASN A 198 -21.59 8.44 -7.34
N LYS A 199 -20.70 8.63 -8.32
CA LYS A 199 -20.57 7.75 -9.48
C LYS A 199 -19.63 6.60 -9.14
N VAL A 200 -20.18 5.39 -9.19
CA VAL A 200 -19.51 4.14 -8.90
C VAL A 200 -19.38 3.33 -10.18
N LEU A 201 -18.21 2.75 -10.39
CA LEU A 201 -17.91 1.90 -11.53
C LEU A 201 -17.70 0.48 -11.05
N THR A 202 -18.45 -0.46 -11.61
CA THR A 202 -18.39 -1.88 -11.24
C THR A 202 -18.09 -2.75 -12.45
N GLY A 203 -17.14 -3.67 -12.28
CA GLY A 203 -16.77 -4.67 -13.28
C GLY A 203 -17.24 -6.05 -12.89
N GLY A 204 -18.02 -6.70 -13.74
CA GLY A 204 -18.60 -8.01 -13.45
C GLY A 204 -17.91 -9.18 -14.15
N ALA A 205 -18.06 -10.36 -13.55
CA ALA A 205 -17.76 -11.63 -14.20
C ALA A 205 -18.65 -11.90 -15.43
N ASP A 206 -19.78 -11.20 -15.54
CA ASP A 206 -20.71 -11.23 -16.66
C ASP A 206 -20.24 -10.44 -17.90
N LYS A 207 -18.99 -9.96 -17.87
CA LYS A 207 -18.32 -9.21 -18.95
C LYS A 207 -18.91 -7.81 -19.16
N ASN A 208 -19.79 -7.35 -18.28
CA ASN A 208 -20.34 -6.00 -18.37
C ASN A 208 -19.61 -5.09 -17.40
N VAL A 209 -19.52 -3.81 -17.76
CA VAL A 209 -19.14 -2.75 -16.84
C VAL A 209 -20.34 -1.84 -16.64
N VAL A 210 -20.62 -1.53 -15.39
CA VAL A 210 -21.79 -0.76 -15.00
C VAL A 210 -21.33 0.51 -14.30
N VAL A 211 -21.77 1.66 -14.81
CA VAL A 211 -21.66 2.96 -14.15
C VAL A 211 -22.96 3.18 -13.39
N PHE A 212 -22.87 3.26 -12.08
CA PHE A 212 -23.99 3.47 -11.18
C PHE A 212 -23.89 4.85 -10.53
N ASP A 213 -24.99 5.58 -10.46
CA ASP A 213 -25.06 6.83 -9.69
C ASP A 213 -25.83 6.61 -8.40
N LYS A 214 -25.16 6.83 -7.28
CA LYS A 214 -25.72 6.71 -5.93
C LYS A 214 -26.86 7.71 -5.69
N ASN A 215 -26.75 8.94 -6.17
CA ASN A 215 -27.75 9.97 -5.87
C ASN A 215 -29.07 9.74 -6.59
N ALA A 216 -28.97 9.23 -7.81
CA ALA A 216 -30.11 9.01 -8.67
C ALA A 216 -30.61 7.55 -8.64
N GLU A 217 -29.97 6.70 -7.83
CA GLU A 217 -30.25 5.27 -7.62
C GLU A 217 -30.53 4.47 -8.92
N HIS A 218 -29.89 4.86 -10.03
CA HIS A 218 -30.06 4.20 -11.32
C HIS A 218 -28.73 3.96 -12.01
N ILE A 219 -28.77 3.02 -12.95
CA ILE A 219 -27.63 2.69 -13.81
C ILE A 219 -27.53 3.75 -14.91
N MET A 220 -26.47 4.55 -14.88
CA MET A 220 -26.21 5.57 -15.90
C MET A 220 -25.85 4.94 -17.24
N ALA A 221 -24.99 3.91 -17.21
CA ALA A 221 -24.54 3.23 -18.41
C ALA A 221 -24.18 1.78 -18.12
N THR A 222 -24.54 0.89 -19.06
CA THR A 222 -24.05 -0.49 -19.11
C THR A 222 -23.23 -0.65 -20.38
N LEU A 223 -21.93 -0.83 -20.20
CA LEU A 223 -20.97 -1.03 -21.27
C LEU A 223 -20.93 -2.53 -21.58
N LYS A 224 -21.52 -2.89 -22.72
CA LYS A 224 -21.60 -4.26 -23.25
C LYS A 224 -20.71 -4.39 -24.48
N GLY A 225 -20.08 -5.55 -24.65
CA GLY A 225 -19.22 -5.81 -25.81
C GLY A 225 -17.92 -6.54 -25.49
N HIS A 226 -17.65 -6.83 -24.23
CA HIS A 226 -16.45 -7.55 -23.83
C HIS A 226 -16.63 -9.07 -24.03
N THR A 227 -15.57 -9.73 -24.53
CA THR A 227 -15.58 -11.17 -24.79
C THR A 227 -15.16 -11.99 -23.57
N LYS A 228 -14.47 -11.37 -22.60
CA LYS A 228 -13.94 -11.98 -21.36
C LYS A 228 -14.39 -11.19 -20.12
N LYS A 229 -14.22 -11.80 -18.94
CA LYS A 229 -14.54 -11.18 -17.64
C LYS A 229 -13.64 -9.96 -17.38
N VAL A 230 -14.18 -8.98 -16.66
CA VAL A 230 -13.47 -7.73 -16.34
C VAL A 230 -12.78 -7.91 -14.99
N THR A 231 -11.45 -7.88 -14.96
CA THR A 231 -10.66 -8.17 -13.74
C THR A 231 -10.29 -6.92 -12.96
N SER A 232 -10.10 -5.79 -13.63
CA SER A 232 -9.87 -4.49 -12.99
C SER A 232 -10.45 -3.35 -13.82
N VAL A 233 -10.88 -2.32 -13.10
CA VAL A 233 -11.71 -1.24 -13.59
C VAL A 233 -11.24 0.04 -12.93
N ILE A 234 -11.02 1.10 -13.71
CA ILE A 234 -10.60 2.39 -13.17
C ILE A 234 -11.33 3.55 -13.85
N TYR A 235 -11.83 4.48 -13.04
CA TYR A 235 -12.53 5.68 -13.47
C TYR A 235 -11.54 6.83 -13.69
N HIS A 236 -11.44 7.34 -14.92
CA HIS A 236 -10.66 8.55 -15.23
C HIS A 236 -11.59 9.72 -15.60
N PRO A 237 -11.29 10.98 -15.21
CA PRO A 237 -12.23 12.10 -15.33
C PRO A 237 -12.74 12.39 -16.76
N SER A 238 -11.97 12.04 -17.79
CA SER A 238 -12.36 12.21 -19.20
C SER A 238 -12.80 10.92 -19.89
N GLN A 239 -12.42 9.75 -19.37
CA GLN A 239 -12.57 8.43 -20.02
C GLN A 239 -12.62 7.33 -18.96
N VAL A 240 -13.36 6.25 -19.20
CA VAL A 240 -13.33 5.04 -18.38
C VAL A 240 -12.25 4.10 -18.92
N CYS A 241 -11.26 3.75 -18.10
CA CYS A 241 -10.19 2.84 -18.48
C CYS A 241 -10.49 1.44 -17.92
N LEU A 242 -10.58 0.44 -18.80
CA LEU A 242 -10.91 -0.93 -18.44
C LEU A 242 -9.80 -1.89 -18.83
N SER A 243 -9.49 -2.82 -17.94
CA SER A 243 -8.59 -3.93 -18.26
C SER A 243 -9.35 -5.25 -18.29
N LEU A 244 -9.16 -5.97 -19.38
CA LEU A 244 -9.64 -7.34 -19.58
C LEU A 244 -8.44 -8.28 -19.52
N GLU A 245 -8.68 -9.58 -19.32
CA GLU A 245 -7.61 -10.59 -19.23
C GLU A 245 -6.62 -10.65 -20.41
N SER A 246 -6.89 -10.05 -21.57
CA SER A 246 -5.95 -10.06 -22.71
C SER A 246 -5.82 -8.75 -23.48
N SER A 247 -6.55 -7.70 -23.09
CA SER A 247 -6.47 -6.39 -23.75
C SER A 247 -6.95 -5.30 -22.80
N VAL A 248 -6.52 -4.08 -23.07
CA VAL A 248 -6.93 -2.89 -22.34
C VAL A 248 -7.80 -2.09 -23.28
N ASN A 249 -9.02 -1.81 -22.85
CA ASN A 249 -9.99 -1.05 -23.63
C ASN A 249 -10.26 0.28 -22.90
N VAL A 250 -10.22 1.37 -23.65
CA VAL A 250 -10.53 2.71 -23.14
C VAL A 250 -11.85 3.13 -23.73
N LEU A 251 -12.75 3.62 -22.90
CA LEU A 251 -14.09 4.06 -23.30
C LEU A 251 -14.27 5.53 -22.93
N SER A 252 -14.92 6.32 -23.79
CA SER A 252 -15.35 7.66 -23.43
C SER A 252 -16.78 7.62 -22.87
N HIS A 253 -17.11 8.57 -21.98
CA HIS A 253 -18.45 8.67 -21.37
C HIS A 253 -19.56 9.03 -22.36
N THR A 254 -19.22 9.45 -23.58
CA THR A 254 -20.18 9.99 -24.56
C THR A 254 -20.29 9.07 -25.77
N GLY A 255 -21.14 8.05 -25.64
CA GLY A 255 -21.56 7.20 -26.75
C GLY A 255 -21.14 5.75 -26.56
N GLY A 256 -22.12 4.85 -26.52
CA GLY A 256 -21.93 3.40 -26.40
C GLY A 256 -21.29 2.73 -27.61
N GLN A 257 -20.24 3.32 -28.17
CA GLN A 257 -19.37 2.67 -29.15
C GLN A 257 -18.01 2.37 -28.51
N LEU A 258 -17.62 1.11 -28.64
CA LEU A 258 -16.28 0.61 -28.35
C LEU A 258 -15.30 1.40 -29.24
N CYS A 259 -14.39 2.15 -28.63
CA CYS A 259 -13.14 2.45 -29.31
C CYS A 259 -12.32 1.15 -29.40
N ASP A 260 -11.64 0.95 -30.52
CA ASP A 260 -10.88 -0.26 -30.82
C ASP A 260 -9.91 -0.64 -29.68
N PRO A 261 -9.64 -1.95 -29.46
CA PRO A 261 -8.68 -2.39 -28.44
C PRO A 261 -7.31 -1.79 -28.74
N LEU A 262 -6.90 -0.81 -27.93
CA LEU A 262 -5.71 -0.01 -28.19
C LEU A 262 -4.40 -0.77 -27.89
N VAL A 263 -4.48 -1.84 -27.08
CA VAL A 263 -3.33 -2.65 -26.68
C VAL A 263 -3.68 -4.14 -26.77
N GLY A 264 -3.25 -4.78 -27.86
CA GLY A 264 -3.17 -6.24 -27.98
C GLY A 264 -1.75 -6.68 -27.64
N THR A 265 -1.51 -7.13 -26.41
CA THR A 265 -0.27 -7.85 -26.08
C THR A 265 -0.63 -9.32 -25.86
N GLY A 266 0.13 -10.20 -26.51
CA GLY A 266 -0.31 -11.57 -26.81
C GLY A 266 -0.78 -12.42 -25.62
N SER A 267 -1.76 -13.28 -25.90
CA SER A 267 -2.14 -14.58 -25.30
C SER A 267 -1.98 -14.88 -23.79
N VAL A 268 -1.67 -13.94 -22.91
CA VAL A 268 -1.43 -14.24 -21.48
C VAL A 268 -2.15 -13.25 -20.57
N GLY A 269 -2.73 -13.79 -19.49
CA GLY A 269 -3.60 -13.12 -18.52
C GLY A 269 -2.98 -11.87 -17.88
N LEU A 270 -3.74 -10.77 -17.86
CA LEU A 270 -3.42 -9.52 -17.17
C LEU A 270 -3.92 -9.56 -15.71
N TRP A 271 -3.02 -9.30 -14.75
CA TRP A 271 -3.30 -9.45 -13.30
C TRP A 271 -3.50 -8.14 -12.53
N GLY A 272 -3.22 -6.98 -13.13
CA GLY A 272 -3.45 -5.71 -12.45
C GLY A 272 -3.42 -4.52 -13.38
N LEU A 273 -4.35 -3.59 -13.14
CA LEU A 273 -4.42 -2.27 -13.72
C LEU A 273 -4.19 -1.23 -12.64
N VAL A 274 -3.36 -0.23 -12.91
CA VAL A 274 -3.30 0.96 -12.07
C VAL A 274 -3.18 2.19 -12.95
N VAL A 275 -4.08 3.14 -12.74
CA VAL A 275 -4.00 4.46 -13.35
C VAL A 275 -3.38 5.39 -12.32
N GLY A 276 -2.22 5.94 -12.65
CA GLY A 276 -1.68 7.11 -11.93
C GLY A 276 -2.41 8.37 -12.38
N VAL A 277 -2.45 9.38 -11.52
CA VAL A 277 -3.20 10.66 -11.67
C VAL A 277 -2.71 11.54 -12.84
N LEU A 278 -1.87 11.03 -13.74
CA LEU A 278 -1.45 11.77 -14.92
C LEU A 278 -2.59 11.79 -15.96
N LEU A 279 -3.25 12.94 -16.05
CA LEU A 279 -4.34 13.34 -16.97
C LEU A 279 -4.13 13.14 -18.49
N THR A 280 -3.18 12.32 -18.93
CA THR A 280 -3.01 11.97 -20.35
C THR A 280 -2.46 10.56 -20.58
N VAL A 281 -2.02 9.83 -19.56
CA VAL A 281 -1.29 8.57 -19.76
C VAL A 281 -1.49 7.61 -18.58
N PRO A 282 -2.45 6.67 -18.69
CA PRO A 282 -2.20 5.33 -18.16
C PRO A 282 -2.07 4.26 -19.25
N LEU A 283 -1.12 3.35 -19.04
CA LEU A 283 -1.43 2.07 -18.41
C LEU A 283 -0.16 1.22 -18.22
N SER A 284 -0.07 0.49 -17.11
CA SER A 284 0.92 -0.57 -16.95
C SER A 284 0.30 -1.94 -17.21
N SER A 285 0.73 -2.62 -18.27
CA SER A 285 0.42 -4.03 -18.45
C SER A 285 1.31 -4.82 -17.50
N LEU A 286 0.69 -5.40 -16.47
CA LEU A 286 1.32 -6.37 -15.59
C LEU A 286 1.22 -7.74 -16.28
N LEU A 287 2.12 -7.98 -17.22
CA LEU A 287 2.41 -9.34 -17.65
C LEU A 287 3.27 -10.00 -16.57
N PRO A 288 3.26 -11.33 -16.45
CA PRO A 288 3.80 -12.02 -15.27
C PRO A 288 5.21 -11.55 -14.86
N GLN A 289 6.04 -11.04 -15.77
CA GLN A 289 7.42 -10.66 -15.46
C GLN A 289 7.77 -9.19 -15.71
N TYR A 290 6.82 -8.36 -16.14
CA TYR A 290 7.11 -6.95 -16.44
C TYR A 290 5.93 -6.04 -16.19
N TRP A 291 6.26 -4.78 -15.94
CA TRP A 291 5.31 -3.68 -16.02
C TRP A 291 5.67 -2.81 -17.21
N ALA A 292 4.64 -2.35 -17.94
CA ALA A 292 4.78 -1.38 -19.00
C ALA A 292 4.28 0.01 -18.56
N PHE A 293 4.47 1.03 -19.38
CA PHE A 293 3.80 2.32 -19.26
C PHE A 293 3.36 2.69 -20.67
N SER A 294 2.07 2.86 -20.92
CA SER A 294 1.52 3.19 -22.23
C SER A 294 0.69 4.46 -22.20
N ASP A 295 0.72 5.24 -23.27
CA ASP A 295 -0.16 6.41 -23.47
C ASP A 295 -1.59 5.98 -23.83
N ILE A 296 -2.62 6.52 -23.14
CA ILE A 296 -4.03 6.23 -23.47
C ILE A 296 -4.36 6.76 -24.86
N GLN A 297 -3.92 7.98 -25.19
CA GLN A 297 -4.43 8.64 -26.39
C GLN A 297 -3.85 8.02 -27.65
N THR A 298 -2.63 7.50 -27.56
CA THR A 298 -1.87 6.98 -28.70
C THR A 298 -1.68 5.46 -28.67
N GLY A 299 -1.94 4.81 -27.53
CA GLY A 299 -1.72 3.36 -27.35
C GLY A 299 -0.26 2.94 -27.35
N ARG A 300 0.68 3.90 -27.44
CA ARG A 300 2.10 3.60 -27.51
C ARG A 300 2.63 3.21 -26.14
N VAL A 301 3.32 2.07 -26.08
CA VAL A 301 4.11 1.67 -24.90
C VAL A 301 5.35 2.57 -24.82
N LEU A 302 5.36 3.46 -23.85
CA LEU A 302 6.43 4.40 -23.53
C LEU A 302 7.60 3.76 -22.79
N THR A 303 7.36 2.73 -21.98
CA THR A 303 8.42 2.04 -21.26
C THR A 303 7.98 0.62 -20.94
N LYS A 304 8.92 -0.32 -20.96
CA LYS A 304 8.75 -1.67 -20.44
C LYS A 304 9.95 -1.97 -19.55
N VAL A 305 9.69 -2.27 -18.28
CA VAL A 305 10.73 -2.68 -17.33
C VAL A 305 10.51 -4.14 -16.99
N THR A 306 11.50 -4.96 -17.29
CA THR A 306 11.59 -6.36 -16.92
C THR A 306 12.59 -6.49 -15.78
N ASP A 307 12.21 -7.21 -14.72
CA ASP A 307 13.18 -7.60 -13.70
C ASP A 307 13.74 -8.98 -14.07
N GLU A 308 14.84 -9.00 -14.83
CA GLU A 308 15.50 -10.25 -15.23
C GLU A 308 16.00 -11.06 -14.02
N ALA A 309 16.22 -10.41 -12.88
CA ALA A 309 16.80 -11.03 -11.70
C ALA A 309 15.81 -11.92 -10.92
N ALA A 310 14.50 -11.81 -11.15
CA ALA A 310 13.50 -12.47 -10.30
C ALA A 310 12.55 -13.44 -11.00
N GLY A 311 12.35 -13.40 -12.32
CA GLY A 311 11.53 -14.41 -13.04
C GLY A 311 10.07 -14.63 -12.56
N CYS A 312 9.59 -13.87 -11.57
CA CYS A 312 8.40 -14.22 -10.82
C CYS A 312 7.20 -13.33 -11.11
N ALA A 313 6.01 -13.95 -11.03
CA ALA A 313 4.72 -13.38 -11.33
C ALA A 313 4.43 -12.16 -10.44
N LEU A 314 4.18 -11.00 -11.06
CA LEU A 314 3.61 -9.84 -10.38
C LEU A 314 2.10 -10.04 -10.21
N THR A 315 1.59 -9.83 -9.00
CA THR A 315 0.20 -10.16 -8.62
C THR A 315 -0.68 -8.93 -8.46
N CYS A 316 -0.12 -7.84 -7.93
CA CYS A 316 -0.83 -6.59 -7.71
C CYS A 316 0.12 -5.41 -7.87
N ALA A 317 -0.45 -4.23 -8.09
CA ALA A 317 0.28 -3.02 -8.30
C ALA A 317 -0.50 -1.81 -7.79
N GLN A 318 0.20 -0.74 -7.39
CA GLN A 318 -0.42 0.54 -7.11
C GLN A 318 0.57 1.70 -7.30
N PHE A 319 0.07 2.88 -7.68
CA PHE A 319 0.85 4.11 -7.70
C PHE A 319 0.81 4.78 -6.34
N HIS A 320 1.91 5.40 -5.98
CA HIS A 320 1.91 6.34 -4.87
C HIS A 320 1.17 7.63 -5.27
N PRO A 321 0.49 8.33 -4.34
CA PRO A 321 -0.24 9.56 -4.63
C PRO A 321 0.60 10.66 -5.31
N ASP A 322 1.91 10.69 -5.05
CA ASP A 322 2.82 11.67 -5.67
C ASP A 322 3.13 11.34 -7.15
N GLY A 323 2.76 10.16 -7.65
CA GLY A 323 2.92 9.76 -9.04
C GLY A 323 4.36 9.50 -9.50
N LEU A 324 5.35 9.53 -8.59
CA LEU A 324 6.78 9.29 -8.90
C LEU A 324 7.21 7.85 -8.68
N ILE A 325 6.62 7.19 -7.67
CA ILE A 325 6.98 5.83 -7.29
C ILE A 325 5.79 4.90 -7.50
N PHE A 326 6.12 3.63 -7.75
CA PHE A 326 5.17 2.58 -8.04
C PHE A 326 5.49 1.34 -7.20
N GLY A 327 4.49 0.80 -6.52
CA GLY A 327 4.61 -0.41 -5.71
C GLY A 327 4.04 -1.62 -6.44
N THR A 328 4.80 -2.71 -6.45
CA THR A 328 4.36 -4.00 -7.03
C THR A 328 4.49 -5.12 -6.02
N GLY A 329 3.48 -5.97 -5.95
CA GLY A 329 3.48 -7.22 -5.19
C GLY A 329 3.84 -8.39 -6.09
N THR A 330 4.58 -9.34 -5.54
CA THR A 330 4.99 -10.56 -6.24
C THR A 330 4.32 -11.79 -5.62
N ALA A 331 4.23 -12.86 -6.40
CA ALA A 331 3.84 -14.18 -5.91
C ALA A 331 4.85 -14.75 -4.89
N ASP A 332 6.11 -14.29 -4.94
CA ASP A 332 7.21 -14.70 -4.05
C ASP A 332 7.19 -13.99 -2.69
N SER A 333 6.06 -13.37 -2.31
CA SER A 333 5.92 -12.67 -1.03
C SER A 333 6.81 -11.43 -0.86
N GLN A 334 7.37 -10.92 -1.96
CA GLN A 334 8.15 -9.68 -1.97
C GLN A 334 7.32 -8.52 -2.50
N ILE A 335 7.52 -7.35 -1.88
CA ILE A 335 7.00 -6.08 -2.39
C ILE A 335 8.19 -5.29 -2.93
N LYS A 336 8.07 -4.80 -4.17
CA LYS A 336 9.10 -4.01 -4.84
C LYS A 336 8.58 -2.60 -5.07
N ILE A 337 9.42 -1.60 -4.83
CA ILE A 337 9.14 -0.19 -5.11
C ILE A 337 10.04 0.27 -6.23
N TRP A 338 9.41 0.77 -7.28
CA TRP A 338 10.05 1.26 -8.49
C TRP A 338 10.01 2.78 -8.52
N ASP A 339 11.11 3.40 -8.91
CA ASP A 339 11.14 4.81 -9.30
C ASP A 339 10.90 4.91 -10.81
N LEU A 340 9.87 5.65 -11.21
CA LEU A 340 9.50 5.82 -12.62
C LEU A 340 10.55 6.59 -13.41
N LYS A 341 11.29 7.50 -12.75
CA LYS A 341 12.29 8.34 -13.42
C LYS A 341 13.49 7.50 -13.84
N GLU A 342 14.05 6.78 -12.87
CA GLU A 342 15.27 5.99 -13.08
C GLU A 342 14.96 4.60 -13.64
N ARG A 343 13.68 4.17 -13.63
CA ARG A 343 13.24 2.82 -14.02
C ARG A 343 13.96 1.72 -13.25
N THR A 344 14.36 2.03 -12.02
CA THR A 344 15.09 1.11 -11.14
C THR A 344 14.24 0.74 -9.94
N ASN A 345 14.50 -0.44 -9.41
CA ASN A 345 13.96 -0.86 -8.13
C ASN A 345 14.76 -0.16 -7.03
N VAL A 346 14.07 0.66 -6.23
CA VAL A 346 14.68 1.48 -5.18
C VAL A 346 14.55 0.83 -3.82
N ALA A 347 13.54 -0.01 -3.60
CA ALA A 347 13.36 -0.71 -2.34
C ALA A 347 12.63 -2.04 -2.49
N ASN A 348 13.10 -3.04 -1.75
CA ASN A 348 12.44 -4.33 -1.59
C ASN A 348 12.02 -4.51 -0.12
N PHE A 349 10.77 -4.89 0.10
CA PHE A 349 10.25 -5.25 1.42
C PHE A 349 10.05 -6.75 1.52
N PRO A 350 11.00 -7.48 2.14
CA PRO A 350 10.81 -8.88 2.48
C PRO A 350 10.04 -9.02 3.80
N GLY A 351 9.20 -10.03 3.93
CA GLY A 351 8.62 -10.40 5.22
C GLY A 351 7.20 -10.95 5.22
N HIS A 352 6.53 -11.01 4.06
CA HIS A 352 5.31 -11.80 3.92
C HIS A 352 5.64 -13.29 3.73
N SER A 353 4.69 -14.14 4.12
CA SER A 353 4.77 -15.60 3.97
C SER A 353 3.67 -16.10 3.05
N GLY A 354 3.65 -15.59 1.82
CA GLY A 354 2.67 -15.93 0.79
C GLY A 354 2.54 -14.82 -0.26
N PRO A 355 1.91 -15.12 -1.41
CA PRO A 355 1.65 -14.13 -2.47
C PRO A 355 1.01 -12.85 -1.93
N VAL A 356 1.56 -11.71 -2.34
CA VAL A 356 0.97 -10.41 -2.01
C VAL A 356 -0.28 -10.22 -2.86
N THR A 357 -1.42 -9.97 -2.23
CA THR A 357 -2.72 -9.87 -2.91
C THR A 357 -3.16 -8.42 -3.11
N ALA A 358 -2.80 -7.53 -2.19
CA ALA A 358 -3.20 -6.13 -2.23
C ALA A 358 -2.11 -5.20 -1.69
N ILE A 359 -2.03 -4.00 -2.28
CA ILE A 359 -1.13 -2.93 -1.87
C ILE A 359 -1.93 -1.63 -1.84
N ALA A 360 -1.76 -0.86 -0.75
CA ALA A 360 -2.38 0.44 -0.55
C ALA A 360 -1.33 1.46 -0.09
N PHE A 361 -1.13 2.55 -0.83
CA PHE A 361 -0.37 3.71 -0.36
C PHE A 361 -1.27 4.64 0.44
N SER A 362 -0.74 5.15 1.55
CA SER A 362 -1.44 6.17 2.33
C SER A 362 -1.34 7.53 1.65
N GLU A 363 -2.39 8.33 1.74
CA GLU A 363 -2.37 9.75 1.38
C GLU A 363 -1.49 10.60 2.32
N ASN A 364 -0.96 10.01 3.40
CA ASN A 364 0.14 10.61 4.15
C ASN A 364 1.51 10.36 3.51
N GLY A 365 1.59 9.51 2.48
CA GLY A 365 2.74 9.28 1.58
C GLY A 365 4.00 8.74 2.23
N TYR A 366 3.92 8.44 3.53
CA TYR A 366 4.99 7.79 4.27
C TYR A 366 4.65 6.34 4.59
N TYR A 367 3.37 5.96 4.50
CA TYR A 367 2.92 4.62 4.87
C TYR A 367 2.46 3.83 3.64
N LEU A 368 2.79 2.55 3.67
CA LEU A 368 2.36 1.54 2.72
C LEU A 368 1.73 0.40 3.51
N ALA A 369 0.50 0.02 3.17
CA ALA A 369 -0.16 -1.17 3.68
C ALA A 369 -0.12 -2.27 2.61
N THR A 370 0.21 -3.48 3.03
CA THR A 370 0.25 -4.63 2.14
C THR A 370 -0.48 -5.80 2.77
N GLY A 371 -1.27 -6.49 1.95
CA GLY A 371 -2.01 -7.67 2.32
C GLY A 371 -1.49 -8.85 1.52
N ALA A 372 -1.32 -9.99 2.19
CA ALA A 372 -0.89 -11.21 1.55
C ALA A 372 -1.79 -12.38 1.94
N GLN A 373 -1.57 -13.51 1.28
CA GLN A 373 -2.27 -14.76 1.57
C GLN A 373 -1.91 -15.34 2.96
N ASP A 374 -0.91 -14.79 3.64
CA ASP A 374 -0.54 -15.13 5.03
C ASP A 374 -1.54 -14.61 6.09
N CYS A 375 -2.72 -14.14 5.67
CA CYS A 375 -3.76 -13.56 6.52
C CYS A 375 -3.24 -12.38 7.36
N SER A 376 -2.20 -11.69 6.88
CA SER A 376 -1.62 -10.55 7.58
C SER A 376 -1.63 -9.29 6.72
N VAL A 377 -1.93 -8.17 7.38
CA VAL A 377 -1.74 -6.83 6.81
C VAL A 377 -0.50 -6.23 7.46
N LYS A 378 0.53 -5.99 6.65
CA LYS A 378 1.80 -5.38 7.09
C LYS A 378 1.83 -3.91 6.72
N LEU A 379 2.35 -3.11 7.64
CA LEU A 379 2.44 -1.66 7.50
C LEU A 379 3.92 -1.27 7.50
N TRP A 380 4.30 -0.56 6.43
CA TRP A 380 5.67 -0.18 6.14
C TRP A 380 5.81 1.34 6.20
N ASP A 381 6.87 1.82 6.84
CA ASP A 381 7.28 3.22 6.75
C ASP A 381 8.29 3.35 5.60
N LEU A 382 7.90 4.04 4.53
CA LEU A 382 8.70 4.25 3.33
C LEU A 382 9.98 5.05 3.61
N ARG A 383 10.03 5.86 4.67
CA ARG A 383 11.24 6.64 5.01
C ARG A 383 12.30 5.79 5.70
N LYS A 384 11.84 4.85 6.54
CA LYS A 384 12.73 3.94 7.30
C LYS A 384 12.94 2.62 6.58
N LEU A 385 12.17 2.37 5.53
CA LEU A 385 12.12 1.13 4.77
C LEU A 385 11.94 -0.12 5.66
N LYS A 386 11.12 0.00 6.70
CA LYS A 386 10.91 -1.06 7.70
C LYS A 386 9.44 -1.25 7.99
N ASN A 387 9.08 -2.51 8.24
CA ASN A 387 7.81 -2.85 8.85
C ASN A 387 7.80 -2.37 10.30
N PHE A 388 6.83 -1.55 10.66
CA PHE A 388 6.67 -1.07 12.04
C PHE A 388 5.48 -1.72 12.75
N LYS A 389 4.53 -2.29 12.00
CA LYS A 389 3.33 -2.92 12.55
C LYS A 389 2.84 -4.02 11.61
N THR A 390 2.53 -5.17 12.19
CA THR A 390 1.83 -6.27 11.52
C THR A 390 0.51 -6.49 12.23
N ILE A 391 -0.58 -6.51 11.45
CA ILE A 391 -1.93 -6.85 11.91
C ILE A 391 -2.17 -8.28 11.42
N THR A 392 -2.20 -9.23 12.34
CA THR A 392 -2.54 -10.62 12.05
C THR A 392 -4.05 -10.80 12.17
N LEU A 393 -4.68 -11.24 11.09
CA LEU A 393 -6.10 -11.57 11.06
C LEU A 393 -6.27 -13.06 11.35
N ASP A 394 -7.52 -13.49 11.46
CA ASP A 394 -7.87 -14.89 11.66
C ASP A 394 -7.33 -15.76 10.50
N HIS A 395 -6.96 -17.01 10.80
CA HIS A 395 -6.29 -17.89 9.84
C HIS A 395 -7.10 -18.24 8.58
N SER A 396 -8.40 -17.95 8.57
CA SER A 396 -9.29 -18.14 7.42
C SER A 396 -9.53 -16.86 6.61
N TYR A 397 -8.90 -15.74 6.99
CA TYR A 397 -9.19 -14.45 6.40
C TYR A 397 -8.38 -14.21 5.12
N GLU A 398 -9.06 -14.12 3.98
CA GLU A 398 -8.42 -13.79 2.72
C GLU A 398 -8.46 -12.29 2.45
N VAL A 399 -7.31 -11.60 2.47
CA VAL A 399 -7.24 -10.19 2.09
C VAL A 399 -7.29 -10.08 0.56
N LYS A 400 -8.31 -9.40 0.01
CA LYS A 400 -8.45 -9.16 -1.44
C LYS A 400 -8.20 -7.71 -1.82
N SER A 401 -8.62 -6.76 -0.98
CA SER A 401 -8.49 -5.33 -1.25
C SER A 401 -8.07 -4.56 0.00
N LEU A 402 -7.27 -3.52 -0.22
CA LEU A 402 -6.82 -2.59 0.80
C LEU A 402 -6.94 -1.19 0.22
N ILE A 403 -7.47 -0.25 1.01
CA ILE A 403 -7.54 1.15 0.60
C ILE A 403 -7.43 2.07 1.81
N PHE A 404 -6.65 3.16 1.66
CA PHE A 404 -6.64 4.24 2.62
C PHE A 404 -7.69 5.28 2.25
N ASP A 405 -8.24 5.95 3.27
CA ASP A 405 -9.06 7.13 3.04
C ASP A 405 -8.22 8.32 2.52
N GLN A 406 -8.87 9.27 1.84
CA GLN A 406 -8.29 10.52 1.35
C GLN A 406 -7.59 11.33 2.45
N SER A 407 -8.09 11.26 3.69
CA SER A 407 -7.46 11.93 4.84
C SER A 407 -6.25 11.18 5.41
N GLY A 408 -6.04 9.93 5.01
CA GLY A 408 -5.02 9.04 5.57
C GLY A 408 -5.28 8.62 7.03
N THR A 409 -6.48 8.86 7.56
CA THR A 409 -6.83 8.55 8.96
C THR A 409 -7.39 7.14 9.14
N TYR A 410 -8.05 6.59 8.13
CA TYR A 410 -8.61 5.23 8.13
C TYR A 410 -7.97 4.34 7.06
N LEU A 411 -7.91 3.05 7.36
CA LEU A 411 -7.55 1.98 6.45
C LEU A 411 -8.70 0.96 6.42
N ALA A 412 -9.26 0.69 5.24
CA ALA A 412 -10.21 -0.38 5.05
C ALA A 412 -9.52 -1.63 4.49
N VAL A 413 -9.89 -2.78 5.05
CA VAL A 413 -9.43 -4.11 4.66
C VAL A 413 -10.64 -4.90 4.18
N GLY A 414 -10.69 -5.18 2.89
CA GLY A 414 -11.73 -6.01 2.26
C GLY A 414 -11.23 -7.43 2.01
N GLY A 415 -11.98 -8.40 2.50
CA GLY A 415 -11.65 -9.82 2.37
C GLY A 415 -12.85 -10.72 2.57
N SER A 416 -12.79 -11.57 3.59
CA SER A 416 -13.97 -12.31 4.06
C SER A 416 -15.03 -11.37 4.63
N ASP A 417 -14.58 -10.41 5.44
CA ASP A 417 -15.39 -9.31 5.98
C ASP A 417 -14.79 -7.97 5.53
N ILE A 418 -15.36 -6.87 6.02
CA ILE A 418 -14.79 -5.53 5.84
C ILE A 418 -14.42 -4.99 7.22
N ARG A 419 -13.13 -4.76 7.43
CA ARG A 419 -12.62 -4.18 8.69
C ARG A 419 -12.03 -2.81 8.44
N VAL A 420 -12.39 -1.83 9.27
CA VAL A 420 -11.85 -0.46 9.21
C VAL A 420 -10.98 -0.19 10.43
N TYR A 421 -9.74 0.22 10.18
CA TYR A 421 -8.73 0.53 11.19
C TYR A 421 -8.41 2.02 11.24
N ILE A 422 -8.21 2.56 12.44
CA ILE A 422 -7.67 3.93 12.62
C ILE A 422 -6.14 3.90 12.52
N CYS A 423 -5.55 4.66 11.60
CA CYS A 423 -4.11 4.71 11.36
C CYS A 423 -3.26 5.23 12.53
N LYS A 424 -3.85 5.97 13.49
CA LYS A 424 -3.10 6.49 14.66
C LYS A 424 -2.73 5.38 15.64
N GLN A 425 -3.67 4.48 15.93
CA GLN A 425 -3.54 3.44 16.95
C GLN A 425 -3.49 2.03 16.35
N TRP A 426 -3.89 1.88 15.08
CA TRP A 426 -4.09 0.60 14.39
C TRP A 426 -5.03 -0.34 15.14
N SER A 427 -6.06 0.25 15.76
CA SER A 427 -7.18 -0.46 16.37
C SER A 427 -8.31 -0.60 15.35
N GLU A 428 -8.99 -1.73 15.41
CA GLU A 428 -10.22 -1.98 14.66
C GLU A 428 -11.34 -1.12 15.23
N VAL A 429 -12.10 -0.45 14.36
CA VAL A 429 -13.24 0.39 14.75
C VAL A 429 -14.55 -0.23 14.28
N LEU A 430 -14.60 -0.62 13.01
CA LEU A 430 -15.80 -1.15 12.38
C LEU A 430 -15.49 -2.49 11.74
N ASN A 431 -16.43 -3.41 11.87
CA ASN A 431 -16.43 -4.70 11.20
C ASN A 431 -17.80 -4.90 10.55
N PHE A 432 -17.84 -5.04 9.23
CA PHE A 432 -19.07 -5.31 8.50
C PHE A 432 -19.04 -6.75 7.94
N THR A 433 -19.96 -7.58 8.42
CA THR A 433 -20.10 -9.00 8.05
C THR A 433 -21.33 -9.26 7.18
N GLU A 434 -21.87 -8.23 6.52
CA GLU A 434 -23.13 -8.37 5.82
C GLU A 434 -23.00 -9.06 4.45
N HIS A 435 -21.79 -9.14 3.88
CA HIS A 435 -21.58 -9.84 2.62
C HIS A 435 -21.64 -11.35 2.83
N THR A 436 -22.34 -12.04 1.95
CA THR A 436 -22.47 -13.52 2.03
C THR A 436 -21.32 -14.23 1.31
N GLY A 437 -20.53 -13.49 0.53
CA GLY A 437 -19.35 -13.98 -0.17
C GLY A 437 -18.18 -13.02 -0.04
N LEU A 438 -17.02 -13.41 -0.56
CA LEU A 438 -15.79 -12.62 -0.49
C LEU A 438 -15.97 -11.22 -1.09
N VAL A 439 -15.49 -10.21 -0.37
CA VAL A 439 -15.42 -8.83 -0.79
C VAL A 439 -14.22 -8.67 -1.72
N THR A 440 -14.49 -8.25 -2.95
CA THR A 440 -13.50 -8.15 -4.03
C THR A 440 -12.89 -6.76 -4.13
N GLY A 441 -13.67 -5.73 -3.77
CA GLY A 441 -13.26 -4.33 -3.87
C GLY A 441 -13.89 -3.49 -2.77
N VAL A 442 -13.12 -2.53 -2.27
CA VAL A 442 -13.54 -1.56 -1.26
C VAL A 442 -13.01 -0.19 -1.65
N ALA A 443 -13.84 0.85 -1.54
CA ALA A 443 -13.43 2.22 -1.82
C ALA A 443 -14.09 3.23 -0.88
N PHE A 444 -13.32 4.23 -0.44
CA PHE A 444 -13.83 5.33 0.40
C PHE A 444 -14.43 6.44 -0.47
N GLY A 445 -15.59 6.94 -0.07
CA GLY A 445 -16.14 8.20 -0.58
C GLY A 445 -15.33 9.42 -0.12
N GLN A 446 -15.68 10.61 -0.63
CA GLN A 446 -15.01 11.85 -0.24
C GLN A 446 -15.08 12.04 1.28
N HIS A 447 -13.94 12.39 1.88
CA HIS A 447 -13.79 12.63 3.32
C HIS A 447 -14.22 11.49 4.25
N ALA A 448 -14.15 10.23 3.80
CA ALA A 448 -14.66 9.07 4.54
C ALA A 448 -16.12 9.21 5.00
N GLN A 449 -16.98 9.96 4.29
CA GLN A 449 -18.40 10.04 4.63
C GLN A 449 -19.12 8.69 4.44
N PHE A 450 -18.65 7.88 3.50
CA PHE A 450 -19.16 6.55 3.28
C PHE A 450 -18.08 5.62 2.74
N LEU A 451 -18.32 4.32 2.91
CA LEU A 451 -17.53 3.22 2.37
C LEU A 451 -18.38 2.46 1.35
N THR A 452 -17.80 2.13 0.20
CA THR A 452 -18.43 1.26 -0.80
C THR A 452 -17.72 -0.07 -0.86
N SER A 453 -18.48 -1.13 -1.03
CA SER A 453 -17.93 -2.47 -1.17
C SER A 453 -18.64 -3.28 -2.25
N SER A 454 -17.86 -4.08 -2.95
CA SER A 454 -18.35 -5.03 -3.95
C SER A 454 -18.02 -6.46 -3.53
N GLY A 455 -19.00 -7.35 -3.66
CA GLY A 455 -18.86 -8.75 -3.27
C GLY A 455 -19.04 -9.74 -4.42
N MET A 456 -18.52 -10.95 -4.21
CA MET A 456 -18.83 -12.13 -5.03
C MET A 456 -20.32 -12.52 -4.95
N ASP A 457 -21.03 -12.04 -3.92
CA ASP A 457 -22.47 -12.17 -3.73
C ASP A 457 -23.31 -11.25 -4.62
N ARG A 458 -22.67 -10.57 -5.60
CA ARG A 458 -23.29 -9.67 -6.59
C ARG A 458 -23.83 -8.38 -6.00
N SER A 459 -23.55 -8.13 -4.72
CA SER A 459 -24.02 -6.94 -4.06
C SER A 459 -22.98 -5.83 -4.14
N LEU A 460 -23.49 -4.63 -4.44
CA LEU A 460 -22.80 -3.38 -4.18
C LEU A 460 -23.46 -2.77 -2.94
N LYS A 461 -22.66 -2.49 -1.91
CA LYS A 461 -23.14 -1.94 -0.64
C LYS A 461 -22.49 -0.61 -0.33
N PHE A 462 -23.26 0.25 0.30
CA PHE A 462 -22.81 1.55 0.81
C PHE A 462 -23.02 1.59 2.33
N TYR A 463 -21.95 1.87 3.06
CA TYR A 463 -21.99 2.10 4.51
C TYR A 463 -21.72 3.58 4.77
N SER A 464 -22.54 4.25 5.56
CA SER A 464 -22.13 5.55 6.13
C SER A 464 -21.24 5.28 7.33
N LEU A 465 -20.18 6.06 7.48
CA LEU A 465 -19.21 5.94 8.58
C LEU A 465 -19.53 6.89 9.73
#